data_AF-A0A353Z3C5-F1
#
_entry.id   AF-A0A353Z3C5-F1
#
_cell.length_a   1.000
_cell.length_b   1.000
_cell.length_c   1.000
_cell.angle_alpha   90.00
_cell.angle_beta   90.00
_cell.angle_gamma   90.00
#
_symmetry.space_group_name_H-M   'P 1'
#
loop_
_entity.id
_entity.type
_entity.pdbx_description
1 polymer ?
#
loop_
_entity_poly.entity_id
_entity_poly.type
_entity_poly.pdbx_seq_one_letter_code
_entity_poly.pdbx_strand_id
1 'polypeptide(L)'
;MIQVINIICIYTQNVLIKYQIMKKTLKFSFVLFAVLSFALTSCSKDEDGSALPYVGTWVEETTDDFGFGPMTIRNTLTLNENTFEMIGSMIMEGIEMDMFGMRGNLAVSETEFTISPTSLGEADEMGNMTWINKGDEDWDAALRMMEMSENETAAYSIEGNTLTITMDGEQQVFNKK
;
A
#
# COMPACT_ATOMS: atom_id res chain seq x y z
N MET A 1 16.12 26.83 -27.22
CA MET A 1 16.80 25.99 -26.21
C MET A 1 16.49 26.40 -24.77
N ILE A 2 16.22 27.69 -24.47
CA ILE A 2 15.88 28.17 -23.11
C ILE A 2 14.40 27.91 -22.73
N GLN A 3 13.47 27.83 -23.70
CA GLN A 3 12.05 27.59 -23.42
C GLN A 3 11.71 26.17 -22.96
N VAL A 4 12.51 25.16 -23.31
CA VAL A 4 12.22 23.76 -22.96
C VAL A 4 12.51 23.48 -21.49
N ILE A 5 13.56 24.13 -20.95
CA ILE A 5 13.97 23.98 -19.54
C ILE A 5 12.91 24.56 -18.59
N ASN A 6 12.29 25.68 -18.95
CA ASN A 6 11.22 26.27 -18.14
C ASN A 6 9.95 25.39 -18.09
N ILE A 7 9.65 24.64 -19.15
CA ILE A 7 8.47 23.76 -19.16
C ILE A 7 8.69 22.54 -18.25
N ILE A 8 9.88 21.94 -18.28
CA ILE A 8 10.24 20.77 -17.45
C ILE A 8 10.26 21.14 -15.95
N CYS A 9 10.74 22.34 -15.60
CA CYS A 9 10.80 22.80 -14.21
C CYS A 9 9.40 23.14 -13.64
N ILE A 10 8.47 23.62 -14.48
CA ILE A 10 7.06 23.84 -14.09
C ILE A 10 6.31 22.50 -13.97
N TYR A 11 6.70 21.49 -14.76
CA TYR A 11 6.08 20.16 -14.75
C TYR A 11 6.39 19.39 -13.46
N THR A 12 7.64 19.38 -13.03
CA THR A 12 8.08 18.72 -11.78
C THR A 12 7.44 19.36 -10.54
N GLN A 13 7.31 20.70 -10.50
CA GLN A 13 6.63 21.36 -9.38
C GLN A 13 5.13 21.06 -9.34
N ASN A 14 4.44 21.00 -10.48
CA ASN A 14 3.00 20.73 -10.49
C ASN A 14 2.64 19.28 -10.14
N VAL A 15 3.47 18.30 -10.53
CA VAL A 15 3.28 16.89 -10.15
C VAL A 15 3.53 16.69 -8.65
N LEU A 16 4.61 17.26 -8.11
CA LEU A 16 4.90 17.23 -6.67
C LEU A 16 3.82 17.94 -5.83
N ILE A 17 3.30 19.08 -6.30
CA ILE A 17 2.21 19.80 -5.64
C ILE A 17 0.92 18.96 -5.65
N LYS A 18 0.60 18.27 -6.76
CA LYS A 18 -0.58 17.39 -6.81
C LYS A 18 -0.41 16.11 -5.99
N TYR A 19 0.78 15.53 -5.92
CA TYR A 19 1.08 14.40 -5.03
C TYR A 19 0.91 14.79 -3.56
N GLN A 20 1.37 15.99 -3.17
CA GLN A 20 1.16 16.56 -1.83
C GLN A 20 -0.32 16.90 -1.56
N ILE A 21 -1.09 17.29 -2.58
CA ILE A 21 -2.54 17.53 -2.47
C ILE A 21 -3.31 16.21 -2.34
N MET A 22 -2.96 15.15 -3.09
CA MET A 22 -3.54 13.81 -2.93
C MET A 22 -3.26 13.23 -1.54
N LYS A 23 -2.03 13.38 -1.01
CA LYS A 23 -1.70 13.07 0.39
C LYS A 23 -2.54 13.85 1.41
N LYS A 24 -3.02 15.05 1.08
CA LYS A 24 -3.78 15.94 1.99
C LYS A 24 -5.30 15.80 1.90
N THR A 25 -5.86 15.51 0.73
CA THR A 25 -7.31 15.29 0.56
C THR A 25 -7.77 13.97 1.17
N LEU A 26 -6.84 13.10 1.51
CA LEU A 26 -7.01 11.91 2.34
C LEU A 26 -7.54 12.25 3.76
N LYS A 27 -7.34 13.48 4.26
CA LYS A 27 -7.60 13.79 5.69
C LYS A 27 -8.91 14.49 6.02
N PHE A 28 -9.85 14.72 5.12
CA PHE A 28 -11.06 15.47 5.47
C PHE A 28 -12.31 15.08 4.67
N SER A 29 -13.10 14.16 5.21
CA SER A 29 -14.55 14.30 5.19
C SER A 29 -15.18 13.51 6.33
N PHE A 30 -15.54 14.24 7.39
CA PHE A 30 -16.47 13.80 8.42
C PHE A 30 -17.84 13.58 7.77
N VAL A 31 -18.45 12.40 7.99
CA VAL A 31 -19.90 12.17 8.25
C VAL A 31 -20.21 10.66 8.06
N LEU A 32 -20.53 9.96 9.15
CA LEU A 32 -21.86 9.34 9.40
C LEU A 32 -21.79 8.04 10.27
N PHE A 33 -22.44 8.14 11.43
CA PHE A 33 -23.33 7.17 12.08
C PHE A 33 -23.58 5.77 11.46
N ALA A 34 -23.31 4.69 12.22
CA ALA A 34 -24.12 3.46 12.42
C ALA A 34 -23.29 2.47 13.27
N VAL A 35 -23.51 2.27 14.58
CA VAL A 35 -24.60 1.55 15.27
C VAL A 35 -24.84 0.12 14.78
N LEU A 36 -24.42 -0.82 15.64
CA LEU A 36 -24.95 -2.17 15.94
C LEU A 36 -24.65 -3.38 15.03
N SER A 37 -24.07 -4.37 15.71
CA SER A 37 -24.44 -5.80 15.73
C SER A 37 -24.00 -6.70 14.58
N PHE A 38 -22.96 -7.50 14.81
CA PHE A 38 -22.99 -8.97 14.65
C PHE A 38 -21.98 -9.56 15.67
N ALA A 39 -22.46 -10.14 16.77
CA ALA A 39 -22.69 -11.58 16.91
C ALA A 39 -21.40 -12.40 16.78
N LEU A 40 -20.76 -12.62 17.93
CA LEU A 40 -19.92 -13.79 18.19
C LEU A 40 -20.74 -15.04 17.84
N THR A 41 -20.28 -15.91 16.93
CA THR A 41 -20.42 -17.38 16.92
C THR A 41 -19.99 -17.93 15.56
N SER A 42 -18.86 -18.64 15.52
CA SER A 42 -18.83 -20.06 15.15
C SER A 42 -17.38 -20.54 15.06
N CYS A 43 -16.92 -21.11 16.18
CA CYS A 43 -15.70 -21.91 16.22
C CYS A 43 -16.07 -23.31 15.73
N SER A 44 -15.78 -23.63 14.47
CA SER A 44 -15.61 -25.02 14.03
C SER A 44 -14.12 -25.26 13.85
N LYS A 45 -13.59 -26.03 14.80
CA LYS A 45 -12.20 -26.44 14.86
C LYS A 45 -12.02 -27.61 13.89
N ASP A 46 -11.64 -27.29 12.65
CA ASP A 46 -11.15 -28.28 11.70
C ASP A 46 -9.62 -28.27 11.77
N GLU A 47 -9.08 -29.33 12.38
CA GLU A 47 -7.65 -29.67 12.38
C GLU A 47 -7.30 -30.35 11.04
N ASP A 48 -7.42 -29.61 9.95
CA ASP A 48 -6.65 -29.83 8.73
C ASP A 48 -5.76 -28.61 8.59
N GLY A 49 -4.46 -28.78 8.31
CA GLY A 49 -3.45 -27.71 8.26
C GLY A 49 -3.93 -26.49 7.48
N SER A 50 -4.61 -25.59 8.20
CA SER A 50 -5.55 -24.66 7.61
C SER A 50 -4.70 -23.58 6.97
N ALA A 51 -4.71 -23.53 5.64
CA ALA A 51 -4.09 -22.45 4.92
C ALA A 51 -4.68 -21.15 5.49
N LEU A 52 -3.84 -20.38 6.18
CA LEU A 52 -4.26 -19.15 6.84
C LEU A 52 -4.96 -18.28 5.78
N PRO A 53 -6.22 -17.86 5.98
CA PRO A 53 -7.05 -17.34 4.90
C PRO A 53 -6.47 -16.07 4.25
N TYR A 54 -5.66 -15.32 5.02
CA TYR A 54 -4.96 -14.13 4.56
C TYR A 54 -3.70 -14.41 3.74
N VAL A 55 -3.12 -15.61 3.83
CA VAL A 55 -1.90 -15.95 3.09
C VAL A 55 -2.19 -16.03 1.59
N GLY A 56 -1.32 -15.39 0.81
CA GLY A 56 -1.42 -15.31 -0.63
C GLY A 56 -1.00 -13.95 -1.20
N THR A 57 -1.23 -13.78 -2.50
CA THR A 57 -0.99 -12.53 -3.22
C THR A 57 -2.31 -11.84 -3.50
N TRP A 58 -2.37 -10.57 -3.15
CA TRP A 58 -3.52 -9.70 -3.22
C TRP A 58 -3.18 -8.48 -4.05
N VAL A 59 -4.09 -8.07 -4.93
CA VAL A 59 -3.85 -7.01 -5.91
C VAL A 59 -4.97 -5.97 -5.83
N GLU A 60 -4.58 -4.71 -5.70
CA GLU A 60 -5.43 -3.55 -5.88
C GLU A 60 -4.96 -2.83 -7.16
N GLU A 61 -5.90 -2.47 -8.04
CA GLU A 61 -5.61 -1.71 -9.25
C GLU A 61 -6.56 -0.51 -9.36
N THR A 62 -6.01 0.65 -9.67
CA THR A 62 -6.78 1.86 -9.99
C THR A 62 -6.26 2.43 -11.31
N THR A 63 -7.16 2.67 -12.26
CA THR A 63 -6.81 3.28 -13.56
C THR A 63 -7.47 4.64 -13.68
N ASP A 64 -6.69 5.65 -14.05
CA ASP A 64 -7.17 7.02 -14.29
C ASP A 64 -6.52 7.62 -15.55
N ASP A 65 -7.16 8.62 -16.15
CA ASP A 65 -6.67 9.35 -17.32
C ASP A 65 -6.15 10.73 -16.92
N PHE A 66 -4.84 10.91 -17.02
CA PHE A 66 -4.15 12.14 -16.62
C PHE A 66 -3.99 13.15 -17.77
N GLY A 67 -4.68 12.94 -18.90
CA GLY A 67 -4.65 13.84 -20.07
C GLY A 67 -3.50 13.57 -21.04
N PHE A 68 -2.71 12.53 -20.79
CA PHE A 68 -1.67 12.00 -21.66
C PHE A 68 -1.82 10.49 -21.89
N GLY A 69 -2.97 9.93 -21.50
CA GLY A 69 -3.29 8.50 -21.63
C GLY A 69 -3.66 7.87 -20.28
N PRO A 70 -4.24 6.65 -20.33
CA PRO A 70 -4.57 5.91 -19.13
C PRO A 70 -3.29 5.47 -18.42
N MET A 71 -3.29 5.64 -17.10
CA MET A 71 -2.26 5.16 -16.21
C MET A 71 -2.92 4.28 -15.15
N THR A 72 -2.37 3.10 -14.90
CA THR A 72 -2.82 2.20 -13.85
C THR A 72 -1.81 2.19 -12.72
N ILE A 73 -2.26 2.39 -11.49
CA ILE A 73 -1.49 2.11 -10.28
C ILE A 73 -1.91 0.74 -9.78
N ARG A 74 -0.93 -0.14 -9.55
CA ARG A 74 -1.14 -1.49 -9.02
C ARG A 74 -0.39 -1.63 -7.71
N ASN A 75 -1.09 -2.00 -6.64
CA ASN A 75 -0.48 -2.42 -5.39
C ASN A 75 -0.57 -3.95 -5.29
N THR A 76 0.59 -4.62 -5.22
CA THR A 76 0.68 -6.06 -5.02
C THR A 76 1.14 -6.34 -3.60
N LEU A 77 0.27 -6.93 -2.79
CA LEU A 77 0.52 -7.33 -1.41
C LEU A 77 0.64 -8.84 -1.32
N THR A 78 1.82 -9.34 -0.95
CA THR A 78 2.07 -10.75 -0.67
C THR A 78 2.17 -10.96 0.84
N LEU A 79 1.29 -11.80 1.37
CA LEU A 79 1.24 -12.15 2.80
C LEU A 79 1.66 -13.61 2.97
N ASN A 80 2.64 -13.84 3.84
CA ASN A 80 3.00 -15.16 4.38
C ASN A 80 2.59 -15.23 5.86
N GLU A 81 2.85 -16.36 6.53
CA GLU A 81 2.45 -16.56 7.94
C GLU A 81 3.01 -15.50 8.90
N ASN A 82 4.20 -14.96 8.63
CA ASN A 82 4.92 -14.06 9.52
C ASN A 82 5.65 -12.91 8.79
N THR A 83 5.46 -12.78 7.48
CA THR A 83 6.08 -11.71 6.69
C THR A 83 5.10 -11.13 5.69
N PHE A 84 5.37 -9.91 5.26
CA PHE A 84 4.67 -9.29 4.14
C PHE A 84 5.67 -8.67 3.16
N GLU A 85 5.22 -8.52 1.91
CA GLU A 85 5.85 -7.71 0.89
C GLU A 85 4.76 -6.93 0.14
N MET A 86 4.95 -5.62 -0.01
CA MET A 86 4.09 -4.75 -0.78
C MET A 86 4.93 -4.07 -1.85
N ILE A 87 4.52 -4.17 -3.10
CA ILE A 87 5.12 -3.45 -4.23
C ILE A 87 4.03 -2.60 -4.87
N GLY A 88 4.30 -1.30 -5.00
CA GLY A 88 3.46 -0.39 -5.77
C GLY A 88 4.10 -0.11 -7.12
N SER A 89 3.36 -0.38 -8.19
CA SER A 89 3.82 -0.26 -9.57
C SER A 89 2.92 0.68 -10.37
N MET A 90 3.52 1.35 -11.34
CA MET A 90 2.84 2.18 -12.32
C MET A 90 2.86 1.47 -13.67
N ILE A 91 1.72 1.42 -14.34
CA ILE A 91 1.57 0.81 -15.65
C ILE A 91 1.13 1.89 -16.64
N MET A 92 1.97 2.13 -17.65
CA MET A 92 1.72 3.07 -18.73
C MET A 92 2.02 2.40 -20.07
N GLU A 93 1.06 2.46 -20.99
CA GLU A 93 1.19 1.87 -22.32
C GLU A 93 1.61 0.37 -22.30
N GLY A 94 1.21 -0.35 -21.25
CA GLY A 94 1.55 -1.76 -21.05
C GLY A 94 2.95 -2.02 -20.48
N ILE A 95 3.72 -0.97 -20.16
CA ILE A 95 4.99 -1.06 -19.44
C ILE A 95 4.71 -0.87 -17.96
N GLU A 96 5.07 -1.87 -17.17
CA GLU A 96 4.98 -1.85 -15.71
C GLU A 96 6.34 -1.46 -15.12
N MET A 97 6.32 -0.49 -14.20
CA MET A 97 7.50 -0.01 -13.48
C MET A 97 7.18 0.04 -12.00
N ASP A 98 7.97 -0.66 -11.19
CA ASP A 98 7.87 -0.57 -9.73
C ASP A 98 8.29 0.83 -9.28
N MET A 99 7.54 1.42 -8.36
CA MET A 99 7.75 2.79 -7.86
C MET A 99 8.26 2.78 -6.42
N PHE A 100 7.66 1.93 -5.60
CA PHE A 100 8.04 1.75 -4.21
C PHE A 100 7.87 0.30 -3.78
N GLY A 101 8.58 -0.08 -2.73
CA GLY A 101 8.49 -1.38 -2.11
C GLY A 101 8.53 -1.29 -0.59
N MET A 102 7.94 -2.27 0.07
CA MET A 102 8.03 -2.41 1.51
C MET A 102 7.96 -3.88 1.86
N ARG A 103 8.82 -4.34 2.77
CA ARG A 103 8.78 -5.71 3.28
C ARG A 103 9.15 -5.76 4.75
N GLY A 104 8.63 -6.76 5.44
CA GLY A 104 8.94 -6.93 6.85
C GLY A 104 8.15 -8.03 7.52
N ASN A 105 8.06 -7.90 8.84
CA ASN A 105 7.38 -8.88 9.66
C ASN A 105 5.88 -8.57 9.72
N LEU A 106 5.10 -9.63 9.82
CA LEU A 106 3.67 -9.59 10.00
C LEU A 106 3.33 -10.38 11.27
N ALA A 107 2.60 -9.77 12.18
CA ALA A 107 1.89 -10.48 13.23
C ALA A 107 0.39 -10.35 13.00
N VAL A 108 -0.35 -11.43 13.25
CA VAL A 108 -1.79 -11.50 12.96
C VAL A 108 -2.55 -11.89 14.22
N SER A 109 -3.54 -11.09 14.58
CA SER A 109 -4.59 -11.42 15.55
C SER A 109 -5.88 -11.80 14.81
N GLU A 110 -6.98 -12.07 15.53
CA GLU A 110 -8.24 -12.46 14.89
C GLU A 110 -8.77 -11.42 13.86
N THR A 111 -8.51 -10.13 14.09
CA THR A 111 -9.05 -9.04 13.28
C THR A 111 -8.03 -7.97 12.89
N GLU A 112 -6.78 -8.11 13.30
CA GLU A 112 -5.76 -7.08 13.08
C GLU A 112 -4.46 -7.68 12.54
N PHE A 113 -3.86 -6.95 11.61
CA PHE A 113 -2.45 -7.08 11.25
C PHE A 113 -1.64 -6.09 12.06
N THR A 114 -0.47 -6.53 12.54
CA THR A 114 0.61 -5.66 12.97
C THR A 114 1.74 -5.80 11.97
N ILE A 115 2.05 -4.72 11.28
CA ILE A 115 3.04 -4.65 10.21
C ILE A 115 4.28 -3.97 10.79
N SER A 116 5.43 -4.63 10.68
CA SER A 116 6.72 -4.11 11.13
C SER A 116 7.70 -4.06 9.95
N PRO A 117 7.82 -2.92 9.25
CA PRO A 117 8.75 -2.80 8.12
C PRO A 117 10.19 -3.09 8.53
N THR A 118 10.91 -3.81 7.67
CA THR A 118 12.35 -4.09 7.83
C THR A 118 13.18 -3.60 6.65
N SER A 119 12.52 -3.23 5.56
CA SER A 119 13.15 -2.73 4.35
C SER A 119 12.13 -1.93 3.55
N LEU A 120 12.56 -0.75 3.07
CA LEU A 120 11.78 0.19 2.27
C LEU A 120 12.50 0.39 0.93
N GLY A 121 11.76 0.29 -0.16
CA GLY A 121 12.25 0.37 -1.53
C GLY A 121 11.74 1.63 -2.21
N GLU A 122 12.63 2.31 -2.93
CA GLU A 122 12.29 3.39 -3.86
C GLU A 122 12.96 3.11 -5.20
N ALA A 123 12.22 3.29 -6.29
CA ALA A 123 12.76 3.12 -7.63
C ALA A 123 13.46 4.39 -8.14
N ASP A 124 14.57 4.21 -8.85
CA ASP A 124 15.20 5.30 -9.61
C ASP A 124 14.45 5.59 -10.93
N GLU A 125 14.93 6.58 -11.70
CA GLU A 125 14.34 6.96 -13.00
C GLU A 125 14.37 5.83 -14.05
N MET A 126 15.17 4.78 -13.81
CA MET A 126 15.29 3.61 -14.67
C MET A 126 14.45 2.42 -14.18
N GLY A 127 13.71 2.58 -13.06
CA GLY A 127 12.91 1.53 -12.44
C GLY A 127 13.72 0.54 -11.59
N ASN A 128 14.99 0.85 -11.27
CA ASN A 128 15.76 -0.01 -10.37
C ASN A 128 15.42 0.32 -8.91
N MET A 129 14.95 -0.70 -8.18
CA MET A 129 14.61 -0.55 -6.77
C MET A 129 15.86 -0.51 -5.89
N THR A 130 16.04 0.60 -5.15
CA THR A 130 17.04 0.71 -4.09
C THR A 130 16.37 0.52 -2.74
N TRP A 131 16.95 -0.31 -1.88
CA TRP A 131 16.36 -0.68 -0.59
C TRP A 131 17.15 -0.13 0.59
N ILE A 132 16.47 0.57 1.49
CA ILE A 132 16.97 1.00 2.80
C ILE A 132 16.45 0.00 3.83
N ASN A 133 17.34 -0.61 4.62
CA ASN A 133 17.01 -1.66 5.58
C ASN A 133 17.02 -1.12 7.01
N LYS A 134 16.27 -1.79 7.88
CA LYS A 134 16.25 -1.47 9.30
C LYS A 134 17.65 -1.62 9.90
N GLY A 135 18.15 -0.55 10.48
CA GLY A 135 19.51 -0.45 11.02
C GLY A 135 20.49 0.33 10.13
N ASP A 136 20.11 0.64 8.88
CA ASP A 136 20.87 1.57 8.05
C ASP A 136 20.74 3.01 8.59
N GLU A 137 21.76 3.85 8.33
CA GLU A 137 21.82 5.24 8.84
C GLU A 137 20.60 6.07 8.44
N ASP A 138 20.06 5.84 7.24
CA ASP A 138 18.94 6.60 6.68
C ASP A 138 17.55 6.01 7.01
N TRP A 139 17.46 4.95 7.82
CA TRP A 139 16.21 4.25 8.12
C TRP A 139 15.12 5.18 8.70
N ASP A 140 15.45 5.97 9.73
CA ASP A 140 14.50 6.89 10.36
C ASP A 140 14.07 8.01 9.41
N ALA A 141 14.94 8.41 8.48
CA ALA A 141 14.58 9.37 7.45
C ALA A 141 13.59 8.76 6.46
N ALA A 142 13.83 7.52 6.02
CA ALA A 142 12.95 6.79 5.11
C ALA A 142 11.54 6.60 5.70
N LEU A 143 11.43 6.16 6.95
CA LEU A 143 10.15 6.03 7.65
C LEU A 143 9.38 7.36 7.70
N ARG A 144 10.06 8.47 8.03
CA ARG A 144 9.44 9.80 8.05
C ARG A 144 8.99 10.27 6.68
N MET A 145 9.75 9.99 5.63
CA MET A 145 9.38 10.36 4.25
C MET A 145 8.13 9.60 3.79
N MET A 146 8.00 8.34 4.18
CA MET A 146 6.82 7.51 3.92
C MET A 146 5.65 7.79 4.88
N GLU A 147 5.85 8.64 5.90
CA GLU A 147 4.87 8.90 6.96
C GLU A 147 4.43 7.62 7.69
N MET A 148 5.38 6.71 7.92
CA MET A 148 5.15 5.42 8.57
C MET A 148 5.83 5.35 9.94
N SER A 149 5.23 4.60 10.86
CA SER A 149 5.87 4.19 12.11
C SER A 149 6.64 2.87 11.95
N GLU A 150 7.46 2.52 12.94
CA GLU A 150 8.16 1.21 12.96
C GLU A 150 7.21 0.02 13.08
N ASN A 151 6.03 0.23 13.65
CA ASN A 151 4.97 -0.76 13.74
C ASN A 151 3.64 -0.05 13.51
N GLU A 152 2.82 -0.59 12.62
CA GLU A 152 1.47 -0.09 12.36
C GLU A 152 0.47 -1.22 12.54
N THR A 153 -0.68 -0.90 13.12
CA THR A 153 -1.78 -1.85 13.27
C THR A 153 -2.89 -1.49 12.30
N ALA A 154 -3.39 -2.47 11.56
CA ALA A 154 -4.51 -2.30 10.65
C ALA A 154 -5.55 -3.40 10.89
N ALA A 155 -6.82 -3.02 10.97
CA ALA A 155 -7.90 -3.99 10.99
C ALA A 155 -7.99 -4.66 9.61
N TYR A 156 -8.36 -5.94 9.56
CA TYR A 156 -8.57 -6.62 8.29
C TYR A 156 -9.82 -7.49 8.31
N SER A 157 -10.40 -7.71 7.13
CA SER A 157 -11.44 -8.69 6.90
C SER A 157 -11.25 -9.38 5.55
N ILE A 158 -11.69 -10.63 5.46
CA ILE A 158 -11.64 -11.41 4.23
C ILE A 158 -13.03 -11.94 3.94
N GLU A 159 -13.53 -11.64 2.74
CA GLU A 159 -14.78 -12.16 2.21
C GLU A 159 -14.52 -12.77 0.83
N GLY A 160 -14.49 -14.10 0.75
CA GLY A 160 -14.16 -14.81 -0.48
C GLY A 160 -12.75 -14.48 -0.99
N ASN A 161 -12.67 -13.82 -2.15
CA ASN A 161 -11.42 -13.40 -2.78
C ASN A 161 -11.08 -11.94 -2.52
N THR A 162 -11.74 -11.30 -1.56
CA THR A 162 -11.53 -9.89 -1.23
C THR A 162 -10.89 -9.76 0.14
N LEU A 163 -9.76 -9.05 0.22
CA LEU A 163 -9.11 -8.63 1.45
C LEU A 163 -9.33 -7.12 1.61
N THR A 164 -9.96 -6.73 2.70
CA THR A 164 -10.11 -5.32 3.08
C THR A 164 -9.20 -5.03 4.26
N ILE A 165 -8.31 -4.06 4.09
CA ILE A 165 -7.44 -3.55 5.16
C ILE A 165 -7.94 -2.16 5.54
N THR A 166 -8.16 -1.92 6.83
CA THR A 166 -8.57 -0.63 7.37
C THR A 166 -7.49 -0.06 8.27
N MET A 167 -6.93 1.09 7.91
CA MET A 167 -5.90 1.81 8.67
C MET A 167 -6.32 3.27 8.79
N ASP A 168 -6.28 3.82 10.01
CA ASP A 168 -6.70 5.20 10.30
C ASP A 168 -8.11 5.58 9.78
N GLY A 169 -9.00 4.59 9.67
CA GLY A 169 -10.38 4.76 9.19
C GLY A 169 -10.53 4.68 7.67
N GLU A 170 -9.45 4.45 6.92
CA GLU A 170 -9.46 4.31 5.47
C GLU A 170 -9.36 2.85 5.05
N GLN A 171 -10.08 2.49 3.99
CA GLN A 171 -10.13 1.13 3.47
C GLN A 171 -9.34 1.00 2.18
N GLN A 172 -8.47 -0.01 2.14
CA GLN A 172 -7.87 -0.52 0.91
C GLN A 172 -8.46 -1.90 0.63
N VAL A 173 -8.86 -2.12 -0.62
CA VAL A 173 -9.56 -3.34 -1.04
C VAL A 173 -8.72 -4.05 -2.10
N PHE A 174 -8.20 -5.21 -1.73
CA PHE A 174 -7.42 -6.05 -2.61
C PHE A 174 -8.22 -7.28 -3.04
N ASN A 175 -7.96 -7.73 -4.27
CA ASN A 175 -8.52 -8.98 -4.81
C ASN A 175 -7.42 -10.04 -4.88
N LYS A 176 -7.77 -11.28 -4.56
CA LYS A 176 -6.84 -12.41 -4.64
C LYS A 176 -6.43 -12.64 -6.10
N LYS A 177 -5.12 -12.79 -6.34
CA LYS A 177 -4.54 -13.05 -7.67
C LYS A 177 -4.73 -14.49 -8.11
#